data_AF-A0A2V7NAY8-F1
#
_entry.id   AF-A0A2V7NAY8-F1
#
_cell.length_a   1.000
_cell.length_b   1.000
_cell.length_c   1.000
_cell.angle_alpha   90.00
_cell.angle_beta   90.00
_cell.angle_gamma   90.00
#
_symmetry.space_group_name_H-M   'P 1'
#
loop_
_entity.id
_entity.type
_entity.pdbx_description
1 polymer ?
#
loop_
_entity_poly.entity_id
_entity_poly.type
_entity_poly.pdbx_seq_one_letter_code
_entity_poly.pdbx_strand_id
1 'polypeptide(L)'
;MARFLDNYLPLTSRAYQTIVIFAVGNGDHILTYRGMEYWGDTVEWARYTDGVPVSDRTLDYRQLEAIVHAFKARAASVGMPLKVFDQIDSGLEFTTNEFKMRRHPECMSWEWGSYDIRGRLVKDDAMYASAPAGIVEGTQCGEFLADQVARYTSDLGFDGILYGNQLGTRGRWWPGNGPGYSGEEAAAILAFLEYSRRALGDKELMWFDSYNNRQVERDTWSFPTDGYRSFDYLIAAGFCVITFTERYIDNLNSKLQLTGGPRVLATLDYVDPWYTYNSMSAYPVESARLEVIAIGFRDRIDGIVFFANDRNGAPVPRNVIESFANRFYGGLGRYP
;
A
#
# COMPACT_ATOMS: atom_id res chain seq x y z
N MET A 1 11.69 -17.01 2.58
CA MET A 1 10.46 -17.37 1.85
C MET A 1 9.70 -18.55 2.45
N ALA A 2 10.17 -19.81 2.35
CA ALA A 2 9.39 -20.96 2.88
C ALA A 2 9.00 -20.77 4.35
N ARG A 3 9.99 -20.48 5.22
CA ARG A 3 9.76 -20.13 6.63
C ARG A 3 8.78 -18.96 6.85
N PHE A 4 8.74 -17.98 5.95
CA PHE A 4 7.83 -16.85 6.04
C PHE A 4 6.39 -17.28 5.75
N LEU A 5 6.16 -17.95 4.62
CA LEU A 5 4.83 -18.45 4.27
C LEU A 5 4.33 -19.47 5.29
N ASP A 6 5.23 -20.36 5.73
CA ASP A 6 4.92 -21.33 6.77
C ASP A 6 4.46 -20.61 8.03
N ASN A 7 5.12 -19.52 8.47
CA ASN A 7 4.75 -18.74 9.66
C ASN A 7 3.30 -18.23 9.63
N TYR A 8 2.79 -17.77 8.49
CA TYR A 8 1.43 -17.23 8.36
C TYR A 8 0.38 -18.25 7.92
N LEU A 9 0.76 -19.52 7.72
CA LEU A 9 -0.15 -20.59 7.32
C LEU A 9 -1.47 -20.67 8.11
N PRO A 10 -1.53 -20.42 9.44
CA PRO A 10 -2.79 -20.45 10.19
C PRO A 10 -3.85 -19.47 9.66
N LEU A 11 -3.41 -18.35 9.10
CA LEU A 11 -4.30 -17.39 8.43
C LEU A 11 -4.47 -17.76 6.95
N THR A 12 -3.36 -17.91 6.24
CA THR A 12 -3.39 -17.99 4.77
C THR A 12 -4.00 -19.29 4.24
N SER A 13 -3.92 -20.41 4.98
CA SER A 13 -4.52 -21.70 4.58
C SER A 13 -6.05 -21.69 4.55
N ARG A 14 -6.67 -20.71 5.21
CA ARG A 14 -8.14 -20.57 5.29
C ARG A 14 -8.65 -19.36 4.51
N ALA A 15 -7.75 -18.55 3.96
CA ALA A 15 -8.09 -17.43 3.11
C ALA A 15 -8.37 -17.92 1.68
N TYR A 16 -9.40 -17.35 1.05
CA TYR A 16 -9.68 -17.59 -0.38
C TYR A 16 -8.53 -17.10 -1.27
N GLN A 17 -7.87 -16.01 -0.87
CA GLN A 17 -6.75 -15.39 -1.56
C GLN A 17 -5.78 -14.84 -0.52
N THR A 18 -4.49 -15.15 -0.67
CA THR A 18 -3.43 -14.47 0.07
C THR A 18 -2.77 -13.44 -0.83
N ILE A 19 -2.53 -12.24 -0.29
CA ILE A 19 -1.76 -11.18 -0.96
C ILE A 19 -0.56 -10.88 -0.08
N VAL A 20 0.64 -10.93 -0.65
CA VAL A 20 1.86 -10.45 0.00
C VAL A 20 2.27 -9.14 -0.66
N ILE A 21 2.34 -8.08 0.13
CA ILE A 21 2.77 -6.75 -0.32
C ILE A 21 4.22 -6.58 0.14
N PHE A 22 5.16 -6.45 -0.80
CA PHE A 22 6.58 -6.33 -0.45
C PHE A 22 6.95 -4.97 0.11
N ALA A 23 6.24 -3.91 -0.33
CA ALA A 23 6.53 -2.53 0.03
C ALA A 23 8.03 -2.24 -0.07
N VAL A 24 8.57 -2.46 -1.27
CA VAL A 24 10.02 -2.44 -1.55
C VAL A 24 10.64 -1.09 -1.17
N GLY A 25 9.88 0.00 -1.24
CA GLY A 25 10.28 1.32 -0.75
C GLY A 25 9.07 2.26 -0.65
N ASN A 26 9.30 3.57 -0.69
CA ASN A 26 8.23 4.59 -0.75
C ASN A 26 7.87 5.01 -2.19
N GLY A 27 8.30 4.22 -3.18
CA GLY A 27 7.98 4.42 -4.60
C GLY A 27 9.07 5.07 -5.46
N ASP A 28 10.20 5.51 -4.90
CA ASP A 28 11.29 6.08 -5.73
C ASP A 28 11.86 5.04 -6.72
N HIS A 29 11.94 3.78 -6.32
CA HIS A 29 12.33 2.68 -7.21
C HIS A 29 11.36 2.53 -8.39
N ILE A 30 10.07 2.73 -8.17
CA ILE A 30 9.08 2.68 -9.26
C ILE A 30 9.20 3.91 -10.16
N LEU A 31 9.33 5.10 -9.57
CA LEU A 31 9.39 6.37 -10.33
C LEU A 31 10.70 6.58 -11.09
N THR A 32 11.76 5.85 -10.74
CA THR A 32 13.06 5.89 -11.41
C THR A 32 13.34 4.63 -12.23
N TYR A 33 12.39 3.71 -12.33
CA TYR A 33 12.55 2.45 -13.05
C TYR A 33 12.77 2.70 -14.54
N ARG A 34 13.88 2.19 -15.10
CA ARG A 34 14.27 2.46 -16.49
C ARG A 34 13.86 1.38 -17.50
N GLY A 35 13.33 0.26 -17.03
CA GLY A 35 12.94 -0.88 -17.88
C GLY A 35 13.90 -2.08 -17.80
N MET A 36 13.53 -3.16 -18.48
CA MET A 36 14.20 -4.48 -18.40
C MET A 36 15.70 -4.47 -18.70
N GLU A 37 16.13 -3.64 -19.64
CA GLU A 37 17.55 -3.52 -20.02
C GLU A 37 18.43 -3.01 -18.87
N TYR A 38 17.82 -2.34 -17.89
CA TYR A 38 18.48 -1.70 -16.75
C TYR A 38 18.23 -2.43 -15.44
N TRP A 39 17.86 -3.71 -15.47
CA TRP A 39 17.59 -4.44 -14.23
C TRP A 39 18.80 -4.63 -13.29
N GLY A 40 20.01 -4.24 -13.72
CA GLY A 40 21.18 -4.14 -12.84
C GLY A 40 21.19 -2.88 -11.96
N ASP A 41 20.22 -1.99 -12.13
CA ASP A 41 20.04 -0.81 -11.27
C ASP A 41 19.62 -1.22 -9.88
N THR A 42 20.14 -0.46 -8.92
CA THR A 42 19.96 -0.71 -7.50
C THR A 42 18.60 -0.20 -7.02
N VAL A 43 17.94 -0.97 -6.17
CA VAL A 43 16.77 -0.56 -5.41
C VAL A 43 17.15 -0.37 -3.94
N GLU A 44 16.66 0.71 -3.34
CA GLU A 44 16.89 1.06 -1.94
C GLU A 44 15.97 0.28 -0.98
N TRP A 45 15.76 -1.01 -1.26
CA TRP A 45 14.82 -1.84 -0.49
C TRP A 45 15.35 -2.17 0.90
N ALA A 46 14.55 -1.83 1.92
CA ALA A 46 14.81 -2.12 3.33
C ALA A 46 16.19 -1.64 3.80
N ARG A 47 16.72 -0.63 3.09
CA ARG A 47 18.00 -0.01 3.42
C ARG A 47 17.81 1.05 4.49
N TYR A 48 16.69 1.76 4.46
CA TYR A 48 16.35 2.81 5.40
C TYR A 48 15.06 2.49 6.15
N THR A 49 15.04 2.82 7.44
CA THR A 49 13.84 2.86 8.27
C THR A 49 13.88 4.19 9.02
N ASP A 50 12.84 5.01 8.90
CA ASP A 50 12.79 6.34 9.53
C ASP A 50 14.02 7.21 9.18
N GLY A 51 14.45 7.16 7.92
CA GLY A 51 15.65 7.86 7.43
C GLY A 51 16.99 7.31 7.94
N VAL A 52 17.00 6.23 8.73
CA VAL A 52 18.20 5.61 9.29
C VAL A 52 18.61 4.39 8.47
N PRO A 53 19.88 4.28 8.02
CA PRO A 53 20.38 3.05 7.40
C PRO A 53 20.29 1.85 8.35
N VAL A 54 19.58 0.80 7.95
CA VAL A 54 19.40 -0.45 8.72
C VAL A 54 19.98 -1.68 8.02
N SER A 55 20.38 -1.56 6.76
CA SER A 55 20.99 -2.63 5.96
C SER A 55 22.00 -2.04 4.98
N ASP A 56 23.15 -2.70 4.83
CA ASP A 56 24.14 -2.39 3.77
C ASP A 56 23.88 -3.17 2.47
N ARG A 57 22.86 -4.03 2.46
CA ARG A 57 22.54 -4.85 1.31
C ARG A 57 21.82 -4.01 0.25
N THR A 58 22.49 -3.81 -0.88
CA THR A 58 21.87 -3.29 -2.08
C THR A 58 21.24 -4.43 -2.88
N LEU A 59 19.98 -4.29 -3.25
CA LEU A 59 19.30 -5.18 -4.18
C LEU A 59 19.26 -4.54 -5.56
N ASP A 60 19.11 -5.33 -6.62
CA ASP A 60 18.79 -4.85 -7.96
C ASP A 60 17.43 -5.37 -8.44
N TYR A 61 16.94 -4.84 -9.56
CA TYR A 61 15.64 -5.28 -10.10
C TYR A 61 15.64 -6.75 -10.57
N ARG A 62 16.78 -7.31 -10.99
CA ARG A 62 16.87 -8.75 -11.31
C ARG A 62 16.61 -9.60 -10.07
N GLN A 63 17.19 -9.21 -8.94
CA GLN A 63 16.97 -9.88 -7.67
C GLN A 63 15.54 -9.70 -7.19
N LEU A 64 14.94 -8.53 -7.40
CA LEU A 64 13.55 -8.27 -7.05
C LEU A 64 12.59 -9.17 -7.84
N GLU A 65 12.74 -9.25 -9.16
CA GLU A 65 12.00 -10.18 -10.02
C GLU A 65 12.15 -11.62 -9.53
N ALA A 66 13.40 -12.05 -9.27
CA ALA A 66 13.66 -13.41 -8.78
C ALA A 66 12.96 -13.70 -7.43
N ILE A 67 12.86 -12.70 -6.54
CA ILE A 67 12.12 -12.83 -5.27
C ILE A 67 10.61 -12.95 -5.53
N VAL A 68 10.03 -12.12 -6.39
CA VAL A 68 8.60 -12.18 -6.77
C VAL A 68 8.28 -13.58 -7.32
N HIS A 69 9.07 -14.05 -8.29
CA HIS A 69 8.88 -15.37 -8.90
C HIS A 69 9.08 -16.51 -7.92
N ALA A 70 10.05 -16.40 -6.99
CA ALA A 70 10.23 -17.40 -5.95
C ALA A 70 8.97 -17.53 -5.07
N PHE A 71 8.38 -16.41 -4.63
CA PHE A 71 7.17 -16.42 -3.79
C PHE A 71 6.00 -17.11 -4.49
N LYS A 72 5.78 -16.76 -5.76
CA LYS A 72 4.75 -17.38 -6.60
C LYS A 72 5.00 -18.87 -6.81
N ALA A 73 6.22 -19.27 -7.17
CA ALA A 73 6.58 -20.67 -7.39
C ALA A 73 6.40 -21.50 -6.11
N ARG A 74 6.79 -20.96 -4.94
CA ARG A 74 6.59 -21.64 -3.66
C ARG A 74 5.12 -21.79 -3.32
N ALA A 75 4.32 -20.74 -3.47
CA ALA A 75 2.89 -20.80 -3.24
C ALA A 75 2.21 -21.84 -4.13
N ALA A 76 2.53 -21.86 -5.42
CA ALA A 76 2.04 -22.86 -6.37
C ALA A 76 2.43 -24.29 -5.95
N SER A 77 3.67 -24.50 -5.48
CA SER A 77 4.14 -25.82 -5.03
C SER A 77 3.38 -26.40 -3.83
N VAL A 78 2.67 -25.55 -3.08
CA VAL A 78 1.85 -25.96 -1.93
C VAL A 78 0.35 -25.72 -2.15
N GLY A 79 -0.06 -25.39 -3.38
CA GLY A 79 -1.47 -25.13 -3.73
C GLY A 79 -2.07 -23.88 -3.07
N MET A 80 -1.26 -22.92 -2.63
CA MET A 80 -1.74 -21.68 -2.00
C MET A 80 -2.03 -20.63 -3.07
N PRO A 81 -3.26 -20.08 -3.15
CA PRO A 81 -3.55 -18.94 -4.02
C PRO A 81 -2.84 -17.69 -3.48
N LEU A 82 -1.78 -17.28 -4.17
CA LEU A 82 -0.96 -16.13 -3.82
C LEU A 82 -0.96 -15.10 -4.93
N LYS A 83 -1.16 -13.85 -4.54
CA LYS A 83 -0.81 -12.67 -5.33
C LYS A 83 0.33 -11.94 -4.65
N VAL A 84 1.20 -11.33 -5.44
CA VAL A 84 2.32 -10.53 -4.96
C VAL A 84 2.14 -9.12 -5.47
N PHE A 85 2.04 -8.18 -4.55
CA PHE A 85 1.91 -6.75 -4.83
C PHE A 85 3.18 -6.04 -4.38
N ASP A 86 3.41 -4.87 -4.95
CA ASP A 86 4.29 -3.87 -4.34
C ASP A 86 3.47 -2.66 -3.85
N GLN A 87 4.13 -1.69 -3.25
CA GLN A 87 3.53 -0.43 -2.81
C GLN A 87 4.26 0.76 -3.43
N ILE A 88 3.48 1.79 -3.78
CA ILE A 88 3.95 3.14 -4.01
C ILE A 88 3.30 4.05 -2.98
N ASP A 89 4.09 4.91 -2.35
CA ASP A 89 3.62 5.83 -1.32
C ASP A 89 3.49 7.26 -1.87
N SER A 90 2.50 8.01 -1.39
CA SER A 90 2.34 9.42 -1.75
C SER A 90 3.43 10.30 -1.11
N GLY A 91 3.94 9.92 0.06
CA GLY A 91 4.85 10.73 0.85
C GLY A 91 6.34 10.49 0.58
N LEU A 92 7.14 11.14 1.43
CA LEU A 92 8.62 11.08 1.46
C LEU A 92 9.15 10.25 2.63
N GLU A 93 8.25 9.59 3.37
CA GLU A 93 8.46 9.20 4.76
C GLU A 93 9.54 8.12 4.96
N PHE A 94 9.62 7.14 4.07
CA PHE A 94 10.29 5.88 4.40
C PHE A 94 11.67 5.63 3.77
N THR A 95 11.99 6.27 2.64
CA THR A 95 13.31 6.12 1.98
C THR A 95 13.69 7.39 1.23
N THR A 96 14.98 7.49 0.87
CA THR A 96 15.51 8.52 -0.02
C THR A 96 14.68 8.58 -1.29
N ASN A 97 14.34 9.79 -1.72
CA ASN A 97 13.43 9.99 -2.85
C ASN A 97 14.03 10.99 -3.84
N GLU A 98 14.87 10.49 -4.75
CA GLU A 98 15.56 11.32 -5.74
C GLU A 98 14.58 11.95 -6.72
N PHE A 99 13.53 11.19 -7.11
CA PHE A 99 12.52 11.68 -8.03
C PHE A 99 11.75 12.84 -7.43
N LYS A 100 11.10 12.65 -6.27
CA LYS A 100 10.21 13.65 -5.67
C LYS A 100 10.95 14.83 -5.02
N MET A 101 12.18 14.64 -4.53
CA MET A 101 12.91 15.71 -3.82
C MET A 101 13.79 16.55 -4.72
N ARG A 102 14.41 15.94 -5.74
CA ARG A 102 15.48 16.60 -6.50
C ARG A 102 15.16 16.78 -7.97
N ARG A 103 14.66 15.73 -8.65
CA ARG A 103 14.40 15.82 -10.09
C ARG A 103 13.09 16.53 -10.39
N HIS A 104 12.04 16.14 -9.67
CA HIS A 104 10.67 16.59 -9.90
C HIS A 104 9.96 17.04 -8.61
N PRO A 105 10.50 18.05 -7.89
CA PRO A 105 9.85 18.63 -6.72
C PRO A 105 8.49 19.27 -7.03
N GLU A 106 8.21 19.57 -8.30
CA GLU A 106 6.92 20.06 -8.79
C GLU A 106 5.79 19.02 -8.74
N CYS A 107 6.11 17.73 -8.62
CA CYS A 107 5.12 16.68 -8.37
C CYS A 107 4.80 16.50 -6.88
N MET A 108 5.33 17.34 -6.00
CA MET A 108 5.01 17.30 -4.58
C MET A 108 4.13 18.49 -4.21
N SER A 109 3.00 18.21 -3.56
CA SER A 109 2.36 19.23 -2.76
C SER A 109 3.05 19.31 -1.41
N TRP A 110 3.99 20.25 -1.28
CA TRP A 110 4.77 20.45 -0.06
C TRP A 110 3.91 20.84 1.15
N GLU A 111 2.82 21.57 0.93
CA GLU A 111 1.89 21.97 1.99
C GLU A 111 1.23 20.76 2.65
N TRP A 112 0.87 19.75 1.85
CA TRP A 112 0.17 18.56 2.35
C TRP A 112 1.05 17.30 2.38
N GLY A 113 2.29 17.40 1.93
CA GLY A 113 3.33 16.37 2.02
C GLY A 113 3.06 15.11 1.20
N SER A 114 2.41 15.26 0.04
CA SER A 114 1.91 14.18 -0.81
C SER A 114 2.19 14.43 -2.30
N TYR A 115 2.26 13.34 -3.08
CA TYR A 115 2.42 13.40 -4.53
C TYR A 115 1.21 14.05 -5.21
N ASP A 116 1.42 15.14 -5.93
CA ASP A 116 0.37 15.88 -6.63
C ASP A 116 0.17 15.34 -8.05
N ILE A 117 -0.88 14.54 -8.22
CA ILE A 117 -1.27 13.97 -9.53
C ILE A 117 -1.65 15.04 -10.58
N ARG A 118 -1.92 16.28 -10.16
CA ARG A 118 -2.24 17.41 -11.04
C ARG A 118 -0.99 18.19 -11.46
N GLY A 119 0.15 17.93 -10.82
CA GLY A 119 1.42 18.54 -11.17
C GLY A 119 1.79 18.32 -12.62
N ARG A 120 2.61 19.22 -13.15
CA ARG A 120 3.14 19.19 -14.52
C ARG A 120 4.64 19.03 -14.41
N LEU A 121 5.16 17.90 -14.86
CA LEU A 121 6.59 17.62 -14.86
C LEU A 121 7.33 18.61 -15.74
N VAL A 122 8.43 19.12 -15.23
CA VAL A 122 9.42 19.86 -16.02
C VAL A 122 10.17 18.86 -16.90
N LYS A 123 10.55 19.27 -18.11
CA LYS A 123 11.36 18.42 -18.99
C LYS A 123 12.63 17.95 -18.28
N ASP A 124 12.94 16.66 -18.42
CA ASP A 124 14.27 16.13 -18.16
C ASP A 124 14.75 15.23 -19.31
N ASP A 125 16.02 14.84 -19.28
CA ASP A 125 16.61 13.90 -20.24
C ASP A 125 16.94 12.54 -19.58
N ALA A 126 16.39 12.26 -18.38
CA ALA A 126 16.62 11.01 -17.69
C ALA A 126 15.75 9.89 -18.28
N MET A 127 16.30 8.69 -18.39
CA MET A 127 15.55 7.57 -18.95
C MET A 127 14.62 6.96 -17.90
N TYR A 128 13.35 6.74 -18.29
CA TYR A 128 12.35 6.03 -17.50
C TYR A 128 11.66 4.97 -18.37
N ALA A 129 11.09 3.93 -17.77
CA ALA A 129 10.44 2.84 -18.51
C ALA A 129 9.24 3.31 -19.37
N SER A 130 8.54 4.38 -18.96
CA SER A 130 7.43 5.00 -19.69
C SER A 130 7.86 6.22 -20.51
N ALA A 131 9.07 6.73 -20.29
CA ALA A 131 9.64 7.87 -20.98
C ALA A 131 11.11 7.58 -21.35
N PRO A 132 11.37 6.66 -22.30
CA PRO A 132 12.72 6.17 -22.59
C PRO A 132 13.65 7.25 -23.18
N ALA A 133 13.10 8.36 -23.65
CA ALA A 133 13.84 9.49 -24.20
C ALA A 133 13.89 10.73 -23.27
N GLY A 134 13.50 10.59 -22.00
CA GLY A 134 13.29 11.73 -21.12
C GLY A 134 11.82 12.11 -20.97
N ILE A 135 11.51 12.81 -19.88
CA ILE A 135 10.17 13.36 -19.65
C ILE A 135 9.95 14.57 -20.54
N VAL A 136 8.78 14.65 -21.18
CA VAL A 136 8.38 15.79 -22.00
C VAL A 136 7.86 16.91 -21.10
N GLU A 137 8.17 18.17 -21.45
CA GLU A 137 7.67 19.35 -20.72
C GLU A 137 6.14 19.30 -20.58
N GLY A 138 5.66 19.49 -19.36
CA GLY A 138 4.23 19.54 -19.06
C GLY A 138 3.54 18.18 -18.96
N THR A 139 4.26 17.05 -19.00
CA THR A 139 3.66 15.73 -18.72
C THR A 139 2.97 15.74 -17.36
N GLN A 140 1.75 15.19 -17.28
CA GLN A 140 1.03 15.15 -16.01
C GLN A 140 1.67 14.15 -15.05
N CYS A 141 1.95 14.58 -13.81
CA CYS A 141 2.55 13.73 -12.78
C CYS A 141 1.73 12.45 -12.57
N GLY A 142 0.38 12.55 -12.50
CA GLY A 142 -0.49 11.38 -12.32
C GLY A 142 -0.44 10.37 -13.47
N GLU A 143 -0.38 10.82 -14.73
CA GLU A 143 -0.29 9.92 -15.90
C GLU A 143 1.08 9.24 -15.94
N PHE A 144 2.16 10.00 -15.74
CA PHE A 144 3.51 9.46 -15.66
C PHE A 144 3.65 8.39 -14.56
N LEU A 145 3.10 8.66 -13.36
CA LEU A 145 3.10 7.72 -12.25
C LEU A 145 2.36 6.43 -12.61
N ALA A 146 1.17 6.53 -13.21
CA ALA A 146 0.40 5.36 -13.63
C ALA A 146 1.15 4.52 -14.68
N ASP A 147 1.78 5.17 -15.66
CA ASP A 147 2.56 4.48 -16.69
C ASP A 147 3.83 3.82 -16.12
N GLN A 148 4.54 4.48 -15.20
CA GLN A 148 5.69 3.90 -14.50
C GLN A 148 5.29 2.67 -13.71
N VAL A 149 4.21 2.77 -12.91
CA VAL A 149 3.69 1.66 -12.13
C VAL A 149 3.28 0.50 -13.03
N ALA A 150 2.61 0.75 -14.15
CA ALA A 150 2.20 -0.28 -15.10
C ALA A 150 3.40 -1.02 -15.71
N ARG A 151 4.44 -0.29 -16.15
CA ARG A 151 5.68 -0.89 -16.66
C ARG A 151 6.38 -1.72 -15.59
N TYR A 152 6.59 -1.14 -14.41
CA TYR A 152 7.26 -1.79 -13.30
C TYR A 152 6.56 -3.10 -12.87
N THR A 153 5.25 -3.04 -12.66
CA THR A 153 4.46 -4.20 -12.19
C THR A 153 4.39 -5.30 -13.25
N SER A 154 4.24 -4.93 -14.53
CA SER A 154 4.29 -5.87 -15.65
C SER A 154 5.64 -6.58 -15.73
N ASP A 155 6.73 -5.80 -15.77
CA ASP A 155 8.06 -6.32 -16.05
C ASP A 155 8.57 -7.25 -14.94
N LEU A 156 8.35 -6.90 -13.67
CA LEU A 156 8.84 -7.67 -12.53
C LEU A 156 7.86 -8.77 -12.07
N GLY A 157 6.75 -8.93 -12.78
CA GLY A 157 5.80 -10.00 -12.54
C GLY A 157 4.91 -9.80 -11.31
N PHE A 158 4.70 -8.57 -10.85
CA PHE A 158 3.71 -8.29 -9.81
C PHE A 158 2.27 -8.51 -10.34
N ASP A 159 1.36 -8.89 -9.44
CA ASP A 159 -0.07 -9.07 -9.76
C ASP A 159 -0.86 -7.76 -9.59
N GLY A 160 -0.29 -6.79 -8.87
CA GLY A 160 -0.94 -5.53 -8.57
C GLY A 160 -0.05 -4.57 -7.80
N ILE A 161 -0.63 -3.44 -7.44
CA ILE A 161 0.03 -2.36 -6.71
C ILE A 161 -0.88 -1.86 -5.57
N LEU A 162 -0.28 -1.51 -4.44
CA LEU A 162 -0.90 -0.73 -3.39
C LEU A 162 -0.56 0.76 -3.58
N TYR A 163 -1.59 1.57 -3.81
CA TYR A 163 -1.52 3.03 -3.65
C TYR A 163 -1.60 3.35 -2.16
N GLY A 164 -0.44 3.51 -1.55
CA GLY A 164 -0.24 3.75 -0.12
C GLY A 164 -0.52 5.20 0.27
N ASN A 165 -0.91 5.40 1.53
CA ASN A 165 -1.12 6.71 2.14
C ASN A 165 -1.93 7.67 1.25
N GLN A 166 -3.11 7.22 0.82
CA GLN A 166 -4.06 8.02 0.04
C GLN A 166 -3.53 8.50 -1.32
N LEU A 167 -2.51 7.86 -1.88
CA LEU A 167 -1.96 8.24 -3.19
C LEU A 167 -3.08 8.45 -4.22
N GLY A 168 -3.00 9.59 -4.90
CA GLY A 168 -4.05 10.10 -5.77
C GLY A 168 -4.76 11.32 -5.18
N THR A 169 -4.78 11.48 -3.86
CA THR A 169 -5.26 12.70 -3.20
C THR A 169 -4.08 13.54 -2.70
N ARG A 170 -4.38 14.74 -2.21
CA ARG A 170 -3.40 15.59 -1.52
C ARG A 170 -3.23 15.24 -0.04
N GLY A 171 -3.85 14.16 0.47
CA GLY A 171 -4.12 14.04 1.91
C GLY A 171 -3.05 13.45 2.82
N ARG A 172 -3.10 13.91 4.08
CA ARG A 172 -2.45 13.33 5.26
C ARG A 172 -3.45 13.25 6.41
N TRP A 173 -3.63 12.05 6.94
CA TRP A 173 -4.29 11.54 8.17
C TRP A 173 -5.32 12.41 8.94
N TRP A 174 -5.07 13.70 9.15
CA TRP A 174 -5.86 14.59 10.00
C TRP A 174 -6.77 15.51 9.19
N PRO A 175 -8.11 15.42 9.33
CA PRO A 175 -9.03 16.18 8.50
C PRO A 175 -8.88 17.71 8.59
N GLY A 176 -8.36 18.22 9.71
CA GLY A 176 -8.16 19.66 9.92
C GLY A 176 -7.10 20.31 9.03
N ASN A 177 -6.27 19.52 8.35
CA ASN A 177 -5.15 20.00 7.54
C ASN A 177 -5.36 19.81 6.04
N GLY A 178 -6.60 19.54 5.60
CA GLY A 178 -6.87 19.32 4.18
C GLY A 178 -7.29 20.55 3.40
N PRO A 179 -7.17 20.50 2.05
CA PRO A 179 -7.52 21.60 1.17
C PRO A 179 -9.04 21.87 1.13
N GLY A 180 -9.85 20.93 1.64
CA GLY A 180 -11.30 20.98 1.54
C GLY A 180 -11.80 20.50 0.18
N TYR A 181 -13.12 20.46 0.02
CA TYR A 181 -13.73 19.99 -1.20
C TYR A 181 -13.51 20.95 -2.38
N SER A 182 -13.05 20.39 -3.50
CA SER A 182 -12.94 21.03 -4.79
C SER A 182 -13.46 20.11 -5.90
N GLY A 183 -14.39 20.61 -6.72
CA GLY A 183 -14.90 19.86 -7.86
C GLY A 183 -13.84 19.57 -8.92
N GLU A 184 -12.86 20.47 -9.09
CA GLU A 184 -11.73 20.27 -10.00
C GLU A 184 -10.81 19.15 -9.49
N GLU A 185 -10.55 19.12 -8.17
CA GLU A 185 -9.72 18.07 -7.56
C GLU A 185 -10.42 16.72 -7.61
N ALA A 186 -11.72 16.67 -7.31
CA ALA A 186 -12.51 15.45 -7.46
C ALA A 186 -12.49 14.90 -8.89
N ALA A 187 -12.60 15.78 -9.90
CA ALA A 187 -12.49 15.40 -11.31
C ALA A 187 -11.09 14.88 -11.67
N ALA A 188 -10.04 15.53 -11.16
CA ALA A 188 -8.66 15.10 -11.39
C ALA A 188 -8.36 13.74 -10.75
N ILE A 189 -8.83 13.50 -9.52
CA ILE A 189 -8.70 12.20 -8.83
C ILE A 189 -9.40 11.11 -9.65
N LEU A 190 -10.64 11.36 -10.09
CA LEU A 190 -11.38 10.39 -10.89
C LEU A 190 -10.65 10.07 -12.20
N ALA A 191 -10.21 11.10 -12.93
CA ALA A 191 -9.49 10.93 -14.19
C ALA A 191 -8.17 10.15 -14.01
N PHE A 192 -7.42 10.43 -12.93
CA PHE A 192 -6.21 9.70 -12.57
C PHE A 192 -6.48 8.22 -12.27
N LEU A 193 -7.53 7.92 -11.52
CA LEU A 193 -7.89 6.53 -11.18
C LEU A 193 -8.38 5.76 -12.42
N GLU A 194 -9.19 6.39 -13.27
CA GLU A 194 -9.60 5.81 -14.56
C GLU A 194 -8.40 5.57 -15.48
N TYR A 195 -7.45 6.51 -15.53
CA TYR A 195 -6.20 6.35 -16.26
C TYR A 195 -5.38 5.20 -15.69
N SER A 196 -5.21 5.15 -14.37
CA SER A 196 -4.48 4.07 -13.68
C SER A 196 -5.07 2.71 -14.04
N ARG A 197 -6.40 2.56 -14.08
CA ARG A 197 -7.03 1.29 -14.49
C ARG A 197 -6.77 0.92 -15.94
N ARG A 198 -6.73 1.88 -16.85
CA ARG A 198 -6.36 1.61 -18.25
C ARG A 198 -4.89 1.21 -18.38
N ALA A 199 -3.99 1.91 -17.70
CA ALA A 199 -2.55 1.66 -17.75
C ALA A 199 -2.18 0.30 -17.12
N LEU A 200 -2.77 -0.02 -15.97
CA LEU A 200 -2.55 -1.29 -15.25
C LEU A 200 -3.08 -2.51 -16.00
N GLY A 201 -4.06 -2.36 -16.90
CA GLY A 201 -4.59 -3.47 -17.68
C GLY A 201 -5.18 -4.58 -16.80
N ASP A 202 -4.51 -5.73 -16.77
CA ASP A 202 -4.92 -6.90 -15.98
C ASP A 202 -4.44 -6.86 -14.51
N LYS A 203 -3.62 -5.87 -14.14
CA LYS A 203 -3.10 -5.72 -12.79
C LYS A 203 -4.14 -5.15 -11.83
N GLU A 204 -4.11 -5.67 -10.61
CA GLU A 204 -5.03 -5.23 -9.57
C GLU A 204 -4.53 -3.98 -8.85
N LEU A 205 -5.47 -3.17 -8.37
CA LEU A 205 -5.19 -1.93 -7.66
C LEU A 205 -5.79 -1.99 -6.26
N MET A 206 -4.95 -1.82 -5.25
CA MET A 206 -5.34 -1.68 -3.86
C MET A 206 -5.13 -0.24 -3.40
N TRP A 207 -6.04 0.28 -2.57
CA TRP A 207 -5.90 1.62 -2.00
C TRP A 207 -5.84 1.58 -0.48
N PHE A 208 -4.89 2.32 0.09
CA PHE A 208 -4.79 2.62 1.51
C PHE A 208 -5.47 3.97 1.77
N ASP A 209 -6.60 3.93 2.49
CA ASP A 209 -7.42 5.12 2.76
C ASP A 209 -6.86 6.09 3.80
N SER A 210 -7.65 7.12 4.14
CA SER A 210 -7.28 8.19 5.06
C SER A 210 -7.60 7.97 6.53
N TYR A 211 -7.89 6.74 6.98
CA TYR A 211 -8.42 6.52 8.33
C TYR A 211 -9.78 7.19 8.56
N ASN A 212 -10.46 7.60 7.49
CA ASN A 212 -11.63 8.45 7.54
C ASN A 212 -12.78 7.87 6.74
N ASN A 213 -13.99 8.05 7.26
CA ASN A 213 -15.20 7.70 6.53
C ASN A 213 -15.29 8.43 5.19
N ARG A 214 -16.11 7.90 4.26
CA ARG A 214 -16.22 8.43 2.89
C ARG A 214 -16.68 9.89 2.81
N GLN A 215 -17.43 10.38 3.80
CA GLN A 215 -17.87 11.77 3.83
C GLN A 215 -16.69 12.70 4.11
N VAL A 216 -15.86 12.39 5.10
CA VAL A 216 -14.64 13.14 5.41
C VAL A 216 -13.65 13.07 4.23
N GLU A 217 -13.49 11.90 3.62
CA GLU A 217 -12.65 11.74 2.42
C GLU A 217 -13.06 12.69 1.30
N ARG A 218 -14.37 12.80 1.06
CA ARG A 218 -14.92 13.72 0.07
C ARG A 218 -14.74 15.17 0.49
N ASP A 219 -15.18 15.52 1.69
CA ASP A 219 -15.29 16.91 2.12
C ASP A 219 -13.93 17.55 2.40
N THR A 220 -12.93 16.74 2.76
CA THR A 220 -11.57 17.21 3.07
C THR A 220 -10.60 17.01 1.91
N TRP A 221 -10.64 15.86 1.23
CA TRP A 221 -9.64 15.46 0.22
C TRP A 221 -10.23 15.33 -1.18
N SER A 222 -11.47 15.77 -1.37
CA SER A 222 -12.17 15.71 -2.66
C SER A 222 -12.31 14.31 -3.25
N PHE A 223 -12.15 13.24 -2.46
CA PHE A 223 -12.19 11.89 -3.00
C PHE A 223 -13.58 11.58 -3.57
N PRO A 224 -13.71 11.29 -4.88
CA PRO A 224 -15.00 11.11 -5.52
C PRO A 224 -15.60 9.76 -5.16
N THR A 225 -16.93 9.71 -4.95
CA THR A 225 -17.65 8.47 -4.64
C THR A 225 -17.43 7.38 -5.70
N ASP A 226 -17.44 7.73 -6.98
CA ASP A 226 -17.21 6.78 -8.06
C ASP A 226 -15.75 6.32 -8.15
N GLY A 227 -14.81 7.07 -7.58
CA GLY A 227 -13.38 6.72 -7.56
C GLY A 227 -13.11 5.37 -6.89
N TYR A 228 -13.90 5.01 -5.87
CA TYR A 228 -13.77 3.73 -5.17
C TYR A 228 -13.94 2.51 -6.09
N ARG A 229 -14.69 2.63 -7.19
CA ARG A 229 -14.88 1.53 -8.16
C ARG A 229 -13.61 1.20 -8.95
N SER A 230 -12.60 2.06 -8.87
CA SER A 230 -11.30 1.84 -9.51
C SER A 230 -10.41 0.91 -8.70
N PHE A 231 -10.85 0.39 -7.56
CA PHE A 231 -10.03 -0.47 -6.73
C PHE A 231 -10.58 -1.89 -6.70
N ASP A 232 -9.69 -2.86 -6.75
CA ASP A 232 -10.01 -4.27 -6.49
C ASP A 232 -10.07 -4.53 -4.98
N TYR A 233 -9.24 -3.80 -4.22
CA TYR A 233 -9.13 -3.91 -2.76
C TYR A 233 -9.04 -2.52 -2.10
N LEU A 234 -9.67 -2.40 -0.94
CA LEU A 234 -9.66 -1.18 -0.14
C LEU A 234 -9.27 -1.52 1.29
N ILE A 235 -8.16 -0.95 1.76
CA ILE A 235 -7.76 -1.03 3.16
C ILE A 235 -8.53 0.05 3.92
N ALA A 236 -9.41 -0.36 4.81
CA ALA A 236 -9.98 0.52 5.82
C ALA A 236 -8.96 0.65 6.96
N ALA A 237 -8.28 1.79 7.03
CA ALA A 237 -7.13 1.95 7.90
C ALA A 237 -7.51 2.06 9.38
N GLY A 238 -6.82 1.25 10.18
CA GLY A 238 -7.01 1.09 11.61
C GLY A 238 -5.69 0.83 12.31
N PHE A 239 -4.77 1.81 12.38
CA PHE A 239 -3.45 1.65 13.02
C PHE A 239 -3.43 2.23 14.44
N CYS A 240 -2.65 1.60 15.33
CA CYS A 240 -2.65 1.89 16.76
C CYS A 240 -2.30 3.34 17.09
N VAL A 241 -1.44 3.97 16.29
CA VAL A 241 -0.91 5.33 16.55
C VAL A 241 -1.79 6.47 16.03
N ILE A 242 -2.76 6.19 15.16
CA ILE A 242 -3.54 7.24 14.47
C ILE A 242 -5.00 7.28 14.92
N THR A 243 -5.60 6.11 15.14
CA THR A 243 -7.06 6.00 15.20
C THR A 243 -7.55 5.47 16.54
N PHE A 244 -8.75 5.91 16.90
CA PHE A 244 -9.50 5.42 18.05
C PHE A 244 -10.69 4.59 17.57
N THR A 245 -11.28 3.82 18.49
CA THR A 245 -12.29 2.80 18.24
C THR A 245 -13.42 3.33 17.36
N GLU A 246 -14.00 4.47 17.74
CA GLU A 246 -15.16 5.07 17.11
C GLU A 246 -14.84 5.48 15.67
N ARG A 247 -13.70 6.15 15.47
CA ARG A 247 -13.24 6.57 14.14
C ARG A 247 -12.99 5.38 13.23
N TYR A 248 -12.37 4.31 13.74
CA TYR A 248 -12.10 3.14 12.92
C TYR A 248 -13.39 2.38 12.53
N ILE A 249 -14.30 2.19 13.49
CA ILE A 249 -15.60 1.57 13.24
C ILE A 249 -16.43 2.39 12.25
N ASP A 250 -16.43 3.72 12.37
CA ASP A 250 -17.12 4.62 11.46
C ASP A 250 -16.54 4.53 10.04
N ASN A 251 -15.20 4.55 9.91
CA ASN A 251 -14.55 4.36 8.63
C ASN A 251 -14.93 3.01 7.99
N LEU A 252 -14.77 1.91 8.73
CA LEU A 252 -15.05 0.56 8.24
C LEU A 252 -16.52 0.41 7.82
N ASN A 253 -17.48 0.86 8.64
CA ASN A 253 -18.89 0.84 8.29
C ASN A 253 -19.18 1.67 7.04
N SER A 254 -18.55 2.82 6.88
CA SER A 254 -18.71 3.65 5.69
C SER A 254 -18.24 2.93 4.44
N LYS A 255 -17.06 2.28 4.46
CA LYS A 255 -16.53 1.56 3.30
C LYS A 255 -17.35 0.30 2.96
N LEU A 256 -17.88 -0.40 3.96
CA LEU A 256 -18.75 -1.57 3.76
C LEU A 256 -20.09 -1.27 3.06
N GLN A 257 -20.46 0.01 2.90
CA GLN A 257 -21.63 0.43 2.13
C GLN A 257 -21.33 0.55 0.61
N LEU A 258 -20.10 0.33 0.17
CA LEU A 258 -19.71 0.37 -1.25
C LEU A 258 -20.17 -0.92 -1.95
N THR A 259 -21.43 -0.97 -2.37
CA THR A 259 -21.99 -2.10 -3.11
C THR A 259 -21.43 -2.16 -4.54
N GLY A 260 -21.01 -3.35 -4.98
CA GLY A 260 -20.34 -3.53 -6.27
C GLY A 260 -18.99 -2.81 -6.37
N GLY A 261 -18.41 -2.45 -5.23
CA GLY A 261 -17.13 -1.76 -5.11
C GLY A 261 -15.96 -2.71 -4.74
N PRO A 262 -14.88 -2.17 -4.17
CA PRO A 262 -13.69 -2.93 -3.82
C PRO A 262 -13.96 -3.93 -2.69
N ARG A 263 -13.12 -4.96 -2.60
CA ARG A 263 -13.06 -5.83 -1.42
C ARG A 263 -12.50 -5.05 -0.23
N VAL A 264 -13.26 -4.95 0.85
CA VAL A 264 -12.89 -4.16 2.02
C VAL A 264 -12.09 -5.01 3.01
N LEU A 265 -10.86 -4.57 3.28
CA LEU A 265 -9.93 -5.22 4.20
C LEU A 265 -9.85 -4.44 5.52
N ALA A 266 -10.06 -5.12 6.64
CA ALA A 266 -9.82 -4.56 7.97
C ALA A 266 -8.32 -4.61 8.31
N THR A 267 -7.80 -3.55 8.92
CA THR A 267 -6.41 -3.47 9.35
C THR A 267 -6.23 -4.09 10.73
N LEU A 268 -5.17 -4.86 10.90
CA LEU A 268 -4.59 -5.20 12.20
C LEU A 268 -3.19 -4.57 12.28
N ASP A 269 -2.71 -4.35 13.49
CA ASP A 269 -1.44 -3.69 13.71
C ASP A 269 -0.67 -4.42 14.83
N TYR A 270 0.37 -5.13 14.43
CA TYR A 270 1.19 -5.96 15.33
C TYR A 270 2.61 -5.44 15.45
N VAL A 271 3.16 -5.05 14.31
CA VAL A 271 4.52 -4.56 14.09
C VAL A 271 4.44 -3.55 12.97
N ASP A 272 5.47 -2.72 12.85
CA ASP A 272 5.60 -1.82 11.71
C ASP A 272 7.04 -1.93 11.15
N PRO A 273 7.22 -2.19 9.85
CA PRO A 273 8.54 -2.30 9.23
C PRO A 273 9.21 -0.93 9.04
N TRP A 274 8.46 0.15 9.15
CA TRP A 274 8.90 1.51 8.87
C TRP A 274 9.25 2.31 10.11
N TYR A 275 8.86 1.84 11.30
CA TYR A 275 9.16 2.52 12.56
C TYR A 275 9.95 1.66 13.54
N THR A 276 10.50 2.34 14.55
CA THR A 276 11.32 1.72 15.58
C THR A 276 10.53 1.05 16.68
N TYR A 277 9.25 1.38 16.83
CA TYR A 277 8.36 0.77 17.81
C TYR A 277 7.76 -0.54 17.28
N ASN A 278 7.31 -1.39 18.20
CA ASN A 278 6.57 -2.60 17.91
C ASN A 278 5.16 -2.45 18.50
N SER A 279 4.12 -2.43 17.66
CA SER A 279 2.75 -2.10 18.05
C SER A 279 2.19 -2.99 19.16
N MET A 280 2.48 -4.30 19.14
CA MET A 280 2.05 -5.21 20.22
C MET A 280 2.68 -4.87 21.58
N SER A 281 3.88 -4.28 21.59
CA SER A 281 4.59 -3.93 22.82
C SER A 281 4.33 -2.50 23.28
N ALA A 282 4.30 -1.56 22.35
CA ALA A 282 4.12 -0.14 22.61
C ALA A 282 2.63 0.24 22.80
N TYR A 283 1.72 -0.47 22.12
CA TYR A 283 0.28 -0.20 22.09
C TYR A 283 -0.54 -1.50 22.21
N PRO A 284 -0.30 -2.33 23.25
CA PRO A 284 -0.91 -3.66 23.37
C PRO A 284 -2.45 -3.61 23.41
N VAL A 285 -3.01 -2.58 24.05
CA VAL A 285 -4.47 -2.43 24.19
C VAL A 285 -5.09 -2.07 22.85
N GLU A 286 -4.48 -1.13 22.13
CA GLU A 286 -4.91 -0.68 20.82
C GLU A 286 -4.77 -1.79 19.79
N SER A 287 -3.68 -2.55 19.83
CA SER A 287 -3.44 -3.70 18.94
C SER A 287 -4.51 -4.79 19.15
N ALA A 288 -4.76 -5.18 20.40
CA ALA A 288 -5.80 -6.15 20.73
C ALA A 288 -7.20 -5.66 20.36
N ARG A 289 -7.47 -4.36 20.48
CA ARG A 289 -8.74 -3.76 20.06
C ARG A 289 -8.99 -3.95 18.56
N LEU A 290 -7.97 -3.80 17.71
CA LEU A 290 -8.13 -3.97 16.26
C LEU A 290 -8.55 -5.40 15.92
N GLU A 291 -8.00 -6.40 16.61
CA GLU A 291 -8.44 -7.79 16.47
C GLU A 291 -9.91 -7.96 16.85
N VAL A 292 -10.35 -7.38 17.98
CA VAL A 292 -11.74 -7.45 18.43
C VAL A 292 -12.69 -6.85 17.39
N ILE A 293 -12.31 -5.70 16.81
CA ILE A 293 -13.08 -5.06 15.74
C ILE A 293 -13.13 -5.98 14.51
N ALA A 294 -11.99 -6.48 14.01
CA ALA A 294 -11.96 -7.35 12.85
C ALA A 294 -12.79 -8.63 13.07
N ILE A 295 -12.71 -9.26 14.25
CA ILE A 295 -13.51 -10.43 14.62
C ILE A 295 -15.01 -10.09 14.64
N GLY A 296 -15.40 -8.92 15.16
CA GLY A 296 -16.79 -8.47 15.18
C GLY A 296 -17.37 -8.16 13.79
N PHE A 297 -16.49 -7.86 12.82
CA PHE A 297 -16.84 -7.55 11.45
C PHE A 297 -16.58 -8.69 10.45
N ARG A 298 -16.08 -9.84 10.90
CA ARG A 298 -15.60 -10.95 10.04
C ARG A 298 -16.59 -11.44 9.00
N ASP A 299 -17.89 -11.34 9.28
CA ASP A 299 -18.97 -11.78 8.39
C ASP A 299 -19.38 -10.71 7.36
N ARG A 300 -18.77 -9.51 7.44
CA ARG A 300 -19.05 -8.34 6.58
C ARG A 300 -17.84 -7.88 5.77
N ILE A 301 -16.63 -8.05 6.29
CA ILE A 301 -15.38 -7.70 5.59
C ILE A 301 -14.95 -8.81 4.64
N ASP A 302 -14.21 -8.45 3.60
CA ASP A 302 -13.67 -9.41 2.63
C ASP A 302 -12.33 -10.01 3.06
N GLY A 303 -11.64 -9.38 4.03
CA GLY A 303 -10.38 -9.88 4.55
C GLY A 303 -9.75 -8.95 5.57
N ILE A 304 -8.50 -9.27 5.89
CA ILE A 304 -7.65 -8.52 6.83
C ILE A 304 -6.32 -8.16 6.18
N VAL A 305 -5.68 -7.11 6.66
CA VAL A 305 -4.33 -6.70 6.27
C VAL A 305 -3.54 -6.28 7.50
N PHE A 306 -2.25 -6.58 7.52
CA PHE A 306 -1.34 -6.18 8.58
C PHE A 306 0.10 -6.25 8.07
N PHE A 307 1.00 -5.50 8.70
CA PHE A 307 2.42 -5.65 8.41
C PHE A 307 2.95 -6.97 8.94
N ALA A 308 3.60 -7.73 8.07
CA ALA A 308 4.05 -9.08 8.40
C ALA A 308 5.30 -9.08 9.29
N ASN A 309 6.17 -8.08 9.20
CA ASN A 309 7.45 -8.05 9.92
C ASN A 309 7.74 -6.68 10.52
N ASP A 310 8.60 -6.67 11.53
CA ASP A 310 9.17 -5.44 12.07
C ASP A 310 10.29 -4.88 11.18
N ARG A 311 10.84 -3.73 11.57
CA ARG A 311 11.96 -3.06 10.89
C ARG A 311 13.22 -3.91 10.70
N ASN A 312 13.40 -4.98 11.48
CA ASN A 312 14.55 -5.88 11.38
C ASN A 312 14.25 -7.11 10.52
N GLY A 313 13.06 -7.18 9.92
CA GLY A 313 12.58 -8.33 9.17
C GLY A 313 12.14 -9.50 10.05
N ALA A 314 11.97 -9.30 11.37
CA ALA A 314 11.45 -10.34 12.24
C ALA A 314 9.93 -10.47 12.04
N PRO A 315 9.41 -11.67 11.76
CA PRO A 315 7.98 -11.86 11.54
C PRO A 315 7.18 -11.66 12.83
N VAL A 316 5.89 -11.30 12.71
CA VAL A 316 4.94 -11.41 13.82
C VAL A 316 5.02 -12.84 14.41
N PRO A 317 5.16 -12.99 15.74
CA PRO A 317 5.33 -14.28 16.38
C PRO A 317 4.22 -15.27 16.01
N ARG A 318 4.62 -16.51 15.69
CA ARG A 318 3.70 -17.57 15.25
C ARG A 318 2.50 -17.78 16.18
N ASN A 319 2.73 -17.77 17.48
CA ASN A 319 1.68 -17.96 18.49
C ASN A 319 0.63 -16.84 18.47
N VAL A 320 1.01 -15.61 18.13
CA VAL A 320 0.07 -14.49 17.95
C VAL A 320 -0.82 -14.76 16.73
N ILE A 321 -0.21 -15.15 15.61
CA ILE A 321 -0.92 -15.48 14.38
C ILE A 321 -1.90 -16.65 14.58
N GLU A 322 -1.47 -17.72 15.26
CA GLU A 322 -2.34 -18.87 15.58
C GLU A 322 -3.50 -18.49 16.50
N SER A 323 -3.21 -17.72 17.55
CA SER A 323 -4.23 -17.22 18.49
C SER A 323 -5.29 -16.38 17.79
N PHE A 324 -4.88 -15.47 16.92
CA PHE A 324 -5.81 -14.65 16.15
C PHE A 324 -6.58 -15.47 15.11
N ALA A 325 -5.91 -16.33 14.33
CA ALA A 325 -6.57 -17.19 13.34
C ALA A 325 -7.66 -18.07 13.97
N ASN A 326 -7.40 -18.64 15.15
CA ASN A 326 -8.37 -19.43 15.89
C ASN A 326 -9.60 -18.60 16.28
N ARG A 327 -9.43 -17.39 16.78
CA ARG A 327 -10.56 -16.51 17.14
C ARG A 327 -11.30 -15.98 15.91
N PHE A 328 -10.58 -15.60 14.87
CA PHE A 328 -11.13 -14.97 13.68
C PHE A 328 -12.01 -15.94 12.88
N TYR A 329 -11.54 -17.16 12.65
CA TYR A 329 -12.28 -18.14 11.86
C TYR A 329 -13.14 -19.11 12.69
N GLY A 330 -13.50 -18.74 13.92
CA GLY A 330 -14.50 -19.48 14.68
C GLY A 330 -14.02 -20.79 15.31
N GLY A 331 -12.78 -20.85 15.80
CA GLY A 331 -12.37 -21.86 16.76
C GLY A 331 -13.28 -21.81 17.99
N LEU A 332 -14.20 -22.76 18.09
CA LEU A 332 -14.96 -23.07 19.30
C LEU A 332 -13.97 -23.38 20.43
N GLY A 333 -13.84 -22.47 21.38
CA GLY A 333 -13.07 -22.68 22.59
C GLY A 333 -13.29 -21.51 23.53
N ARG A 334 -14.13 -21.70 24.55
CA ARG A 334 -14.30 -20.79 25.67
C ARG A 334 -12.92 -20.31 26.16
N TYR A 335 -12.73 -19.01 26.24
CA TYR A 335 -11.71 -18.48 27.16
C TYR A 335 -12.27 -18.59 28.60
N PRO A 336 -11.42 -18.90 29.59
CA PRO A 336 -11.82 -18.99 31.00
C PRO A 336 -12.40 -17.69 31.55
#